data_AF-A0A9E3IM22-F1
#
_entry.id   AF-A0A9E3IM22-F1
#
_cell.length_a   1.000
_cell.length_b   1.000
_cell.length_c   1.000
_cell.angle_alpha   90.00
_cell.angle_beta   90.00
_cell.angle_gamma   90.00
#
_symmetry.space_group_name_H-M   'P 1'
#
loop_
_entity.id
_entity.type
_entity.pdbx_description
1 polymer ?
#
loop_
_entity_poly.entity_id
_entity_poly.type
_entity_poly.pdbx_seq_one_letter_code
_entity_poly.pdbx_strand_id
1 'polypeptide(L)'
;EYPAFPTDMQAQFMAIDCIAEGTSTIAETIFENRFMHVNELARLGARIEVDGKLAVVNGVERLSGATVMATDLRASASLVIAGLVADGQTIVERIYHLDRGYDRMEAKLQQLGADIERVK
;
A
#
# COMPACT_ATOMS: atom_id res chain seq x y z
N GLU A 1 -20.86 3.34 4.01
CA GLU A 1 -20.87 4.27 2.85
C GLU A 1 -20.68 5.71 3.32
N TYR A 2 -20.51 6.66 2.40
CA TYR A 2 -20.30 8.08 2.71
C TYR A 2 -21.40 8.58 3.67
N PRO A 3 -21.06 9.29 4.77
CA PRO A 3 -19.80 9.99 5.05
C PRO A 3 -18.75 9.21 5.87
N ALA A 4 -18.95 7.91 6.09
CA ALA A 4 -17.98 7.09 6.82
C ALA A 4 -16.67 6.90 6.04
N PHE A 5 -15.72 6.19 6.65
CA PHE A 5 -14.41 5.92 6.04
C PHE A 5 -14.56 5.34 4.63
N PRO A 6 -13.94 5.96 3.60
CA PRO A 6 -14.07 5.50 2.23
C PRO A 6 -13.20 4.26 2.02
N THR A 7 -13.81 3.17 1.56
CA THR A 7 -13.13 1.93 1.17
C THR A 7 -11.99 2.16 0.14
N ASP A 8 -12.07 3.23 -0.65
CA ASP A 8 -11.02 3.66 -1.58
C ASP A 8 -9.71 4.13 -0.94
N MET A 9 -9.73 4.45 0.36
CA MET A 9 -8.55 4.84 1.15
C MET A 9 -8.01 3.69 1.99
N GLN A 10 -8.69 2.54 2.02
CA GLN A 10 -8.34 1.41 2.89
C GLN A 10 -6.92 0.90 2.66
N ALA A 11 -6.52 0.70 1.40
CA ALA A 11 -5.21 0.13 1.08
C ALA A 11 -4.06 1.07 1.49
N GLN A 12 -4.23 2.37 1.30
CA GLN A 12 -3.24 3.39 1.66
C GLN A 12 -3.13 3.51 3.18
N PHE A 13 -4.25 3.42 3.91
CA PHE A 13 -4.22 3.37 5.38
C PHE A 13 -3.58 2.09 5.90
N MET A 14 -3.81 0.94 5.26
CA MET A 14 -3.13 -0.30 5.63
C MET A 14 -1.59 -0.16 5.52
N ALA A 15 -1.08 0.53 4.50
CA ALA A 15 0.36 0.81 4.41
C ALA A 15 0.88 1.67 5.57
N ILE A 16 0.07 2.58 6.09
CA ILE A 16 0.38 3.35 7.32
C ILE A 16 0.37 2.43 8.54
N ASP A 17 -0.68 1.60 8.68
CA ASP A 17 -0.80 0.64 9.80
C ASP A 17 0.37 -0.34 9.86
N CYS A 18 0.99 -0.68 8.72
CA CYS A 18 2.15 -1.56 8.67
C CYS A 18 3.37 -1.04 9.45
N ILE A 19 3.49 0.27 9.64
CA ILE A 19 4.58 0.91 10.39
C ILE A 19 4.12 1.62 11.66
N ALA A 20 2.82 1.55 11.99
CA ALA A 20 2.26 2.17 13.18
C ALA A 20 2.69 1.40 14.44
N GLU A 21 2.67 2.05 15.60
CA GLU A 21 2.92 1.34 16.87
C GLU A 21 1.67 0.56 17.28
N GLY A 22 1.81 -0.77 17.43
CA GLY A 22 0.76 -1.65 17.95
C GLY A 22 0.03 -2.46 16.88
N THR A 23 -1.25 -2.77 17.15
CA THR A 23 -2.09 -3.63 16.31
C THR A 23 -3.32 -2.85 15.84
N SER A 24 -3.56 -2.82 14.54
CA SER A 24 -4.74 -2.24 13.90
C SER A 24 -5.62 -3.34 13.31
N THR A 25 -6.93 -3.10 13.26
CA THR A 25 -7.88 -3.98 12.57
C THR A 25 -8.64 -3.18 11.53
N ILE A 26 -8.59 -3.63 10.28
CA ILE A 26 -9.34 -3.06 9.15
C ILE A 26 -10.50 -3.99 8.84
N ALA A 27 -11.71 -3.44 8.81
CA ALA A 27 -12.91 -4.16 8.37
C ALA A 27 -13.41 -3.62 7.03
N GLU A 28 -13.43 -4.46 6.02
CA GLU A 28 -13.94 -4.11 4.69
C GLU A 28 -15.40 -4.55 4.54
N THR A 29 -16.31 -3.58 4.49
CA THR A 29 -17.76 -3.85 4.47
C THR A 29 -18.41 -3.62 3.11
N ILE A 30 -17.66 -3.13 2.12
CA ILE A 30 -18.17 -2.74 0.79
C ILE A 30 -17.76 -3.75 -0.28
N PHE A 31 -16.51 -4.22 -0.28
CA PHE A 31 -16.00 -5.13 -1.32
C PHE A 31 -15.34 -6.40 -0.73
N GLU A 32 -15.86 -7.57 -1.08
CA GLU A 32 -15.44 -8.83 -0.43
C GLU A 32 -14.00 -9.27 -0.75
N ASN A 33 -13.38 -8.74 -1.80
CA ASN A 33 -12.04 -9.13 -2.26
C ASN A 33 -11.04 -7.96 -2.29
N ARG A 34 -11.14 -7.01 -1.35
CA ARG A 34 -10.34 -5.77 -1.38
C ARG A 34 -8.92 -5.87 -0.82
N PHE A 35 -8.53 -7.02 -0.28
CA PHE A 35 -7.21 -7.21 0.35
C PHE A 35 -6.12 -7.78 -0.57
N MET A 36 -6.26 -7.66 -1.91
CA MET A 36 -5.27 -8.22 -2.85
C MET A 36 -3.84 -7.66 -2.68
N HIS A 37 -3.70 -6.45 -2.12
CA HIS A 37 -2.42 -5.81 -1.85
C HIS A 37 -1.66 -6.41 -0.65
N VAL A 38 -2.33 -7.19 0.20
CA VAL A 38 -1.73 -7.76 1.43
C VAL A 38 -0.52 -8.63 1.11
N ASN A 39 -0.60 -9.47 0.09
CA ASN A 39 0.52 -10.34 -0.30
C ASN A 39 1.75 -9.54 -0.73
N GLU A 40 1.55 -8.41 -1.38
CA GLU A 40 2.65 -7.56 -1.85
C GLU A 40 3.23 -6.70 -0.71
N LEU A 41 2.41 -6.24 0.24
CA LEU A 41 2.91 -5.65 1.48
C LEU A 41 3.68 -6.66 2.34
N ALA A 42 3.24 -7.93 2.37
CA ALA A 42 3.95 -9.00 3.07
C ALA A 42 5.34 -9.27 2.47
N ARG A 43 5.52 -9.11 1.15
CA ARG A 43 6.85 -9.15 0.51
C ARG A 43 7.78 -8.05 1.00
N LEU A 44 7.21 -6.90 1.39
CA LEU A 44 7.96 -5.80 2.03
C LEU A 44 8.19 -6.03 3.53
N GLY A 45 7.80 -7.20 4.07
CA GLY A 45 7.98 -7.54 5.49
C GLY A 45 6.82 -7.10 6.40
N ALA A 46 5.71 -6.62 5.86
CA ALA A 46 4.53 -6.31 6.66
C ALA A 46 3.94 -7.56 7.33
N ARG A 47 3.40 -7.41 8.54
CA ARG A 47 2.72 -8.50 9.28
C ARG A 47 1.22 -8.28 9.26
N ILE A 48 0.54 -8.97 8.35
CA ILE A 48 -0.89 -8.81 8.12
C ILE A 48 -1.54 -10.19 8.07
N GLU A 49 -2.59 -10.38 8.84
CA GLU A 49 -3.44 -11.57 8.81
C GLU A 49 -4.80 -11.19 8.27
N VAL A 50 -5.33 -11.94 7.31
CA VAL A 50 -6.65 -11.69 6.71
C VAL A 50 -7.57 -12.87 7.02
N ASP A 51 -8.73 -12.57 7.60
CA ASP A 51 -9.82 -13.50 7.82
C ASP A 51 -11.12 -12.92 7.25
N GLY A 52 -11.49 -13.38 6.06
CA GLY A 52 -12.64 -12.89 5.31
C GLY A 52 -12.57 -11.38 5.05
N LYS A 53 -13.42 -10.63 5.76
CA LYS A 53 -13.56 -9.16 5.63
C LYS A 53 -12.70 -8.38 6.63
N LEU A 54 -11.97 -9.07 7.50
CA LEU A 54 -11.11 -8.47 8.49
C LEU A 54 -9.65 -8.65 8.10
N ALA A 55 -8.85 -7.61 8.27
CA ALA A 55 -7.40 -7.67 8.23
C ALA A 55 -6.85 -7.14 9.56
N VAL A 56 -6.02 -7.94 10.23
CA VAL A 56 -5.29 -7.55 11.43
C VAL A 56 -3.86 -7.21 11.01
N VAL A 57 -3.45 -5.97 11.24
CA VAL A 57 -2.13 -5.46 10.90
C VAL A 57 -1.36 -5.26 12.20
N ASN A 58 -0.24 -5.97 12.33
CA ASN A 58 0.71 -5.74 13.41
C ASN A 58 1.83 -4.87 12.86
N GLY A 59 1.94 -3.65 13.38
CA GLY A 59 2.98 -2.74 12.94
C GLY A 59 4.38 -3.29 13.17
N VAL A 60 5.27 -3.02 12.22
CA VAL A 60 6.69 -3.39 12.28
C VAL A 60 7.55 -2.13 12.31
N GLU A 61 8.72 -2.24 12.92
CA GLU A 61 9.65 -1.09 13.03
C GLU A 61 10.02 -0.52 11.66
N ARG A 62 10.27 -1.41 10.68
CA ARG A 62 10.60 -1.05 9.30
C ARG A 62 10.12 -2.10 8.31
N LEU A 63 9.83 -1.64 7.10
CA LEU A 63 9.66 -2.48 5.93
C LEU A 63 11.02 -2.69 5.24
N SER A 64 11.13 -3.73 4.42
CA SER A 64 12.30 -4.02 3.59
C SER A 64 11.93 -3.89 2.12
N GLY A 65 12.74 -3.19 1.35
CA GLY A 65 12.57 -3.03 -0.09
C GLY A 65 12.58 -4.39 -0.80
N ALA A 66 11.66 -4.55 -1.74
CA ALA A 66 11.53 -5.73 -2.58
C ALA A 66 10.90 -5.37 -3.94
N THR A 67 10.88 -6.33 -4.86
CA THR A 67 10.05 -6.22 -6.07
C THR A 67 8.62 -6.64 -5.76
N VAL A 68 7.68 -5.73 -6.02
CA VAL A 68 6.24 -5.92 -5.79
C VAL A 68 5.43 -5.60 -7.05
N MET A 69 4.22 -6.16 -7.13
CA MET A 69 3.35 -6.03 -8.31
C MET A 69 2.09 -5.23 -8.00
N ALA A 70 1.86 -4.17 -8.76
CA ALA A 70 0.58 -3.46 -8.76
C ALA A 70 -0.57 -4.35 -9.26
N THR A 71 -1.64 -4.48 -8.46
CA THR A 71 -2.81 -5.33 -8.76
C THR A 71 -4.08 -4.53 -9.09
N ASP A 72 -4.22 -3.34 -8.52
CA ASP A 72 -5.30 -2.39 -8.82
C ASP A 72 -4.88 -0.95 -8.50
N LEU A 73 -5.72 0.04 -8.80
CA LEU A 73 -5.39 1.45 -8.63
C LEU A 73 -5.00 1.82 -7.18
N ARG A 74 -5.78 1.40 -6.18
CA ARG A 74 -5.57 1.80 -4.78
C ARG A 74 -4.46 0.98 -4.14
N ALA A 75 -4.38 -0.31 -4.47
CA ALA A 75 -3.25 -1.18 -4.13
C ALA A 75 -1.92 -0.64 -4.67
N SER A 76 -1.90 -0.13 -5.91
CA SER A 76 -0.67 0.43 -6.47
C SER A 76 -0.18 1.63 -5.67
N ALA A 77 -1.09 2.52 -5.27
CA ALA A 77 -0.74 3.68 -4.47
C ALA A 77 -0.24 3.29 -3.07
N SER A 78 -0.82 2.26 -2.45
CA SER A 78 -0.35 1.77 -1.15
C SER A 78 1.06 1.18 -1.22
N LEU A 79 1.41 0.46 -2.28
CA LEU A 79 2.76 -0.07 -2.48
C LEU A 79 3.79 1.03 -2.71
N VAL A 80 3.44 2.11 -3.42
CA VAL A 80 4.33 3.28 -3.53
C VAL A 80 4.56 3.90 -2.15
N ILE A 81 3.51 4.11 -1.35
CA ILE A 81 3.62 4.66 0.01
C ILE A 81 4.50 3.77 0.90
N ALA A 82 4.26 2.45 0.88
CA ALA A 82 5.06 1.49 1.64
C ALA A 82 6.54 1.50 1.20
N GLY A 83 6.80 1.62 -0.10
CA GLY A 83 8.15 1.71 -0.66
C GLY A 83 8.92 2.95 -0.20
N LEU A 84 8.24 4.08 0.08
CA LEU A 84 8.87 5.31 0.57
C LEU A 84 9.44 5.19 1.99
N VAL A 85 8.97 4.23 2.78
CA VAL A 85 9.41 4.00 4.18
C VAL A 85 10.20 2.70 4.35
N ALA A 86 10.35 1.91 3.28
CA ALA A 86 11.08 0.66 3.30
C ALA A 86 12.59 0.89 3.22
N ASP A 87 13.36 0.10 3.97
CA ASP A 87 14.82 0.11 3.89
C ASP A 87 15.28 -0.55 2.59
N GLY A 88 16.19 0.09 1.86
CA GLY A 88 16.71 -0.39 0.59
C GLY A 88 15.84 0.05 -0.59
N GLN A 89 15.83 -0.74 -1.67
CA GLN A 89 15.15 -0.38 -2.91
C GLN A 89 13.85 -1.17 -3.08
N THR A 90 12.75 -0.46 -3.30
CA THR A 90 11.46 -1.06 -3.71
C THR A 90 11.24 -0.85 -5.20
N ILE A 91 10.94 -1.93 -5.93
CA ILE A 91 10.60 -1.86 -7.35
C ILE A 91 9.12 -2.22 -7.49
N VAL A 92 8.30 -1.25 -7.91
CA VAL A 92 6.87 -1.48 -8.17
C VAL A 92 6.67 -1.75 -9.67
N GLU A 93 6.33 -2.99 -10.01
CA GLU A 93 6.04 -3.41 -11.38
C GLU A 93 4.55 -3.27 -11.72
N ARG A 94 4.23 -3.34 -13.03
CA ARG A 94 2.84 -3.35 -13.56
C ARG A 94 2.02 -2.10 -13.19
N ILE A 95 2.70 -0.95 -13.14
CA ILE A 95 2.14 0.36 -12.74
C ILE A 95 1.06 0.94 -13.67
N TYR A 96 0.62 0.23 -14.71
CA TYR A 96 -0.49 0.67 -15.57
C TYR A 96 -1.80 0.84 -14.79
N HIS A 97 -1.97 0.13 -13.66
CA HIS A 97 -3.08 0.36 -12.74
C HIS A 97 -2.99 1.71 -12.02
N LEU A 98 -1.79 2.12 -11.62
CA LEU A 98 -1.53 3.40 -10.96
C LEU A 98 -1.85 4.57 -11.90
N ASP A 99 -1.40 4.45 -13.15
CA ASP A 99 -1.55 5.50 -14.18
C ASP A 99 -3.02 5.81 -14.51
N ARG A 100 -3.95 4.91 -14.19
CA ARG A 100 -5.38 5.13 -14.39
C ARG A 100 -6.01 6.14 -13.43
N GLY A 101 -5.34 6.48 -12.32
CA GLY A 101 -5.92 7.38 -11.32
C GLY A 101 -4.94 8.32 -10.63
N TYR A 102 -3.63 8.12 -10.81
CA TYR A 102 -2.62 9.06 -10.34
C TYR A 102 -1.78 9.54 -11.51
N ASP A 103 -2.01 10.79 -11.91
CA ASP A 103 -1.20 11.45 -12.93
C ASP A 103 0.19 11.80 -12.36
N ARG A 104 1.25 11.22 -12.94
CA ARG A 104 2.66 11.46 -12.62
C ARG A 104 2.94 11.51 -11.11
N MET A 105 2.53 10.46 -10.40
CA MET A 105 2.70 10.37 -8.95
C MET A 105 4.16 10.54 -8.53
N GLU A 106 5.08 9.92 -9.26
CA GLU A 106 6.52 10.01 -9.05
C GLU A 106 7.01 11.47 -9.11
N ALA A 107 6.57 12.24 -10.11
CA ALA A 107 7.00 13.63 -10.26
C ALA A 107 6.47 14.53 -9.13
N LYS A 108 5.26 14.25 -8.64
CA LYS A 108 4.67 14.96 -7.50
C LYS A 108 5.38 14.61 -6.20
N LEU A 109 5.73 13.34 -5.99
CA LEU A 109 6.47 12.89 -4.81
C LEU A 109 7.91 13.39 -4.80
N GLN A 110 8.59 13.41 -5.95
CA GLN A 110 9.93 14.02 -6.10
C GLN A 110 9.94 15.49 -5.69
N GLN A 111 8.88 16.26 -6.03
CA GLN A 111 8.73 17.66 -5.59
C GLN A 111 8.62 17.81 -4.07
N LEU A 112 8.23 16.74 -3.36
CA LEU A 112 8.19 16.67 -1.90
C LEU A 112 9.49 16.10 -1.29
N GLY A 113 10.49 15.77 -2.12
CA GLY A 113 11.78 15.23 -1.69
C GLY A 113 11.88 13.71 -1.63
N ALA A 114 10.91 12.98 -2.18
CA ALA A 114 10.99 11.52 -2.26
C ALA A 114 12.08 11.08 -3.25
N ASP A 115 12.89 10.10 -2.85
CA ASP A 115 13.81 9.38 -3.74
C ASP A 115 13.04 8.28 -4.49
N ILE A 116 12.44 8.67 -5.61
CA ILE A 116 11.63 7.80 -6.47
C ILE A 116 11.88 8.16 -7.92
N GLU A 117 11.94 7.17 -8.79
CA GLU A 117 12.07 7.37 -10.23
C GLU A 117 11.17 6.42 -11.02
N ARG A 118 10.74 6.85 -12.20
CA ARG A 118 10.07 5.97 -13.18
C ARG A 118 11.11 5.52 -14.21
N VAL A 119 11.37 4.22 -14.22
CA VAL A 119 12.25 3.55 -15.18
C VAL A 119 11.43 3.02 -16.36
N LYS A 120 11.99 3.06 -17.58
CA LYS A 120 11.35 2.59 -18.82
C LYS A 120 11.78 1.18 -19.19
#